data_AF-A0A2V8TAM8-F1
#
_entry.id   AF-A0A2V8TAM8-F1
#
_cell.length_a   1.000
_cell.length_b   1.000
_cell.length_c   1.000
_cell.angle_alpha   90.00
_cell.angle_beta   90.00
_cell.angle_gamma   90.00
#
_symmetry.space_group_name_H-M   'P 1'
#
loop_
_entity.id
_entity.type
_entity.pdbx_description
1 polymer ?
#
loop_
_entity_poly.entity_id
_entity_poly.type
_entity_poly.pdbx_seq_one_letter_code
_entity_poly.pdbx_strand_id
1 'polypeptide(L)'
;MRGFREKAGPALLAIVAASLLALPTASLAKKKNSEPETQPAAQAPAQAAPQAAAPGKAGAPAPSGAVAMIGDTPITDTELTEQAANQLQRLKSQEYDIKRRVLEDLITKKLIEKEAAARGISVDELNKAEIEAKAPAVTDEEKKTVYEANKARFGDKPEADVMKTMIEPSLKQQRINQRRTEFLSELRAKAQVKVLLEPPRITVDVGSAAVKGPKDAPVTIVEFSDYQ
;
A
#
# COMPACT_ATOMS: atom_id res chain seq x y z
N MET A 1 -14.81 14.54 51.77
CA MET A 1 -15.19 13.17 52.18
C MET A 1 -15.66 12.40 50.94
N ARG A 2 -15.13 11.18 50.73
CA ARG A 2 -15.62 10.06 49.88
C ARG A 2 -16.02 10.42 48.43
N GLY A 3 -15.30 10.02 47.38
CA GLY A 3 -14.73 8.70 47.13
C GLY A 3 -15.82 7.75 46.63
N PHE A 4 -15.95 7.58 45.30
CA PHE A 4 -16.50 6.35 44.72
C PHE A 4 -15.93 6.12 43.31
N ARG A 5 -15.40 4.90 43.15
CA ARG A 5 -14.66 4.37 42.01
C ARG A 5 -15.61 3.76 40.99
N GLU A 6 -15.12 3.74 39.74
CA GLU A 6 -15.21 2.67 38.72
C GLU A 6 -16.47 1.80 38.62
N LYS A 7 -17.00 1.68 37.39
CA LYS A 7 -16.72 0.50 36.54
C LYS A 7 -17.20 0.75 35.10
N ALA A 8 -16.24 0.83 34.18
CA ALA A 8 -16.45 0.71 32.75
C ALA A 8 -16.68 -0.77 32.41
N GLY A 9 -17.76 -1.07 31.70
CA GLY A 9 -18.05 -2.41 31.15
C GLY A 9 -17.22 -2.70 29.89
N PRO A 10 -16.91 -3.97 29.58
CA PRO A 10 -15.96 -4.30 28.53
C PRO A 10 -16.58 -4.25 27.13
N ALA A 11 -15.77 -3.74 26.20
CA ALA A 11 -16.02 -3.70 24.77
C ALA A 11 -16.07 -5.11 24.17
N LEU A 12 -17.07 -5.36 23.32
CA LEU A 12 -17.18 -6.56 22.49
C LEU A 12 -16.00 -6.65 21.51
N LEU A 13 -15.21 -7.73 21.64
CA LEU A 13 -14.18 -8.10 20.69
C LEU A 13 -14.82 -8.89 19.54
N ALA A 14 -14.85 -8.29 18.35
CA ALA A 14 -15.28 -8.96 17.12
C ALA A 14 -14.23 -9.99 16.68
N ILE A 15 -14.66 -11.24 16.55
CA ILE A 15 -13.87 -12.38 16.04
C ILE A 15 -13.85 -12.29 14.52
N VAL A 16 -12.68 -11.99 13.92
CA VAL A 16 -12.47 -12.15 12.47
C VAL A 16 -11.76 -13.48 12.25
N ALA A 17 -12.47 -14.42 11.62
CA ALA A 17 -11.95 -15.72 11.19
C ALA A 17 -11.00 -15.54 10.00
N ALA A 18 -9.81 -16.13 10.08
CA ALA A 18 -8.83 -16.15 8.99
C ALA A 18 -9.10 -17.34 8.04
N SER A 19 -9.43 -17.04 6.79
CA SER A 19 -9.52 -18.01 5.70
C SER A 19 -8.16 -18.13 4.98
N LEU A 20 -7.63 -19.35 4.88
CA LEU A 20 -6.48 -19.67 4.01
C LEU A 20 -6.94 -19.83 2.55
N LEU A 21 -6.37 -19.02 1.65
CA LEU A 21 -6.52 -19.14 0.19
C LEU A 21 -5.40 -20.01 -0.39
N ALA A 22 -5.77 -21.01 -1.18
CA ALA A 22 -4.87 -21.81 -2.01
C ALA A 22 -4.67 -21.12 -3.38
N LEU A 23 -3.41 -21.05 -3.84
CA LEU A 23 -3.02 -20.55 -5.17
C LEU A 23 -2.59 -21.73 -6.07
N PRO A 24 -2.97 -21.76 -7.37
CA PRO A 24 -2.41 -22.72 -8.31
C PRO A 24 -1.13 -22.18 -8.97
N THR A 25 -0.15 -23.08 -9.10
CA THR A 25 1.13 -22.90 -9.79
C THR A 25 0.95 -22.96 -11.31
N ALA A 26 1.43 -21.95 -12.05
CA ALA A 26 1.51 -21.97 -13.51
C ALA A 26 2.97 -22.20 -13.97
N SER A 27 3.14 -23.17 -14.86
CA SER A 27 4.40 -23.71 -15.37
C SER A 27 4.98 -22.85 -16.51
N LEU A 28 6.31 -22.75 -16.53
CA LEU A 28 7.13 -21.94 -17.45
C LEU A 28 7.72 -22.86 -18.54
N ALA A 29 7.36 -22.67 -19.82
CA ALA A 29 7.94 -23.40 -20.94
C ALA A 29 8.91 -22.51 -21.75
N LYS A 30 10.12 -23.05 -21.95
CA LYS A 30 11.34 -22.42 -22.48
C LYS A 30 11.51 -22.80 -23.95
N LYS A 31 11.73 -21.84 -24.86
CA LYS A 31 12.17 -22.11 -26.25
C LYS A 31 13.52 -21.46 -26.50
N LYS A 32 14.38 -22.23 -27.16
CA LYS A 32 15.85 -22.22 -27.14
C LYS A 32 16.40 -21.49 -28.37
N ASN A 33 17.50 -20.75 -28.17
CA ASN A 33 18.35 -20.08 -29.15
C ASN A 33 18.84 -20.99 -30.29
N SER A 34 19.09 -20.36 -31.45
CA SER A 34 20.22 -20.65 -32.33
C SER A 34 20.42 -19.53 -33.37
N GLU A 35 21.44 -18.70 -33.14
CA GLU A 35 22.28 -18.00 -34.15
C GLU A 35 23.38 -18.98 -34.65
N PRO A 36 24.31 -18.58 -35.54
CA PRO A 36 24.24 -17.71 -36.73
C PRO A 36 24.91 -18.41 -37.96
N GLU A 37 24.86 -17.84 -39.17
CA GLU A 37 26.01 -17.88 -40.12
C GLU A 37 25.79 -17.10 -41.44
N THR A 38 26.70 -16.14 -41.67
CA THR A 38 27.43 -15.75 -42.90
C THR A 38 26.74 -15.54 -44.26
N GLN A 39 26.94 -14.33 -44.80
CA GLN A 39 26.97 -14.02 -46.25
C GLN A 39 28.25 -14.57 -46.91
N PRO A 40 28.32 -14.74 -48.25
CA PRO A 40 28.83 -13.64 -49.08
C PRO A 40 28.25 -13.50 -50.51
N ALA A 41 28.31 -12.25 -50.98
CA ALA A 41 28.65 -11.76 -52.33
C ALA A 41 27.83 -12.14 -53.59
N ALA A 42 27.21 -11.08 -54.14
CA ALA A 42 27.27 -10.57 -55.51
C ALA A 42 26.74 -11.42 -56.69
N GLN A 43 25.72 -10.88 -57.36
CA GLN A 43 25.66 -10.74 -58.83
C GLN A 43 24.59 -9.71 -59.25
N ALA A 44 25.03 -8.68 -59.97
CA ALA A 44 24.25 -7.85 -60.91
C ALA A 44 24.81 -8.17 -62.32
N PRO A 45 24.08 -8.04 -63.45
CA PRO A 45 23.35 -6.84 -63.91
C PRO A 45 21.93 -7.19 -64.42
N ALA A 46 20.99 -6.29 -64.73
CA ALA A 46 21.07 -5.23 -65.73
C ALA A 46 19.86 -4.28 -65.61
N GLN A 47 20.04 -3.12 -66.23
CA GLN A 47 19.30 -1.88 -66.11
C GLN A 47 17.88 -1.93 -66.70
N ALA A 48 16.94 -1.32 -65.98
CA ALA A 48 15.81 -0.57 -66.56
C ALA A 48 15.58 0.68 -65.70
N ALA A 49 15.89 1.86 -66.25
CA ALA A 49 15.49 3.15 -65.69
C ALA A 49 14.14 3.57 -66.28
N PRO A 50 13.50 4.67 -65.82
CA PRO A 50 12.84 4.80 -64.53
C PRO A 50 11.35 5.16 -64.74
N GLN A 51 10.41 4.47 -64.09
CA GLN A 51 9.07 5.03 -63.93
C GLN A 51 9.11 6.02 -62.77
N ALA A 52 8.96 7.29 -63.12
CA ALA A 52 8.74 8.39 -62.19
C ALA A 52 7.48 8.10 -61.35
N ALA A 53 7.68 7.53 -60.16
CA ALA A 53 6.70 7.62 -59.10
C ALA A 53 6.69 9.08 -58.65
N ALA A 54 5.54 9.72 -58.83
CA ALA A 54 5.26 11.06 -58.33
C ALA A 54 5.68 11.16 -56.85
N PRO A 55 6.19 12.32 -56.40
CA PRO A 55 6.49 12.53 -54.99
C PRO A 55 5.18 12.36 -54.21
N GLY A 56 5.04 11.22 -53.52
CA GLY A 56 4.06 11.07 -52.46
C GLY A 56 4.31 12.22 -51.51
N LYS A 57 3.30 13.09 -51.35
CA LYS A 57 3.32 14.22 -50.42
C LYS A 57 3.91 13.72 -49.11
N ALA A 58 5.13 14.16 -48.81
CA ALA A 58 5.67 14.05 -47.47
C ALA A 58 4.62 14.67 -46.55
N GLY A 59 4.01 13.82 -45.69
CA GLY A 59 3.02 14.25 -44.73
C GLY A 59 3.55 15.47 -43.99
N ALA A 60 2.72 16.49 -43.89
CA ALA A 60 3.06 17.70 -43.16
C ALA A 60 3.64 17.32 -41.80
N PRO A 61 4.69 18.02 -41.31
CA PRO A 61 5.24 17.75 -40.00
C PRO A 61 4.09 17.79 -38.99
N ALA A 62 3.96 16.71 -38.19
CA ALA A 62 2.90 16.60 -37.21
C ALA A 62 2.84 17.89 -36.37
N PRO A 63 1.65 18.49 -36.18
CA PRO A 63 1.52 19.71 -35.41
C PRO A 63 2.15 19.51 -34.03
N SER A 64 2.90 20.50 -33.55
CA SER A 64 3.60 20.42 -32.28
C SER A 64 2.65 20.04 -31.15
N GLY A 65 2.87 18.90 -30.51
CA GLY A 65 2.01 18.37 -29.44
C GLY A 65 1.07 17.22 -29.85
N ALA A 66 1.05 16.85 -31.14
CA ALA A 66 0.45 15.58 -31.56
C ALA A 66 1.33 14.40 -31.13
N VAL A 67 0.72 13.44 -30.43
CA VAL A 67 1.34 12.17 -30.03
C VAL A 67 1.07 11.05 -31.03
N ALA A 68 0.03 11.19 -31.85
CA ALA A 68 -0.28 10.32 -32.99
C ALA A 68 -1.08 11.07 -34.06
N MET A 69 -1.18 10.48 -35.27
CA MET A 69 -1.95 11.01 -36.40
C MET A 69 -2.85 9.91 -36.96
N ILE A 70 -4.12 10.24 -37.25
CA ILE A 70 -5.04 9.41 -38.05
C ILE A 70 -5.34 10.18 -39.34
N GLY A 71 -4.62 9.87 -40.42
CA GLY A 71 -4.62 10.70 -41.63
C GLY A 71 -4.12 12.12 -41.29
N ASP A 72 -4.95 13.12 -41.54
CA ASP A 72 -4.66 14.52 -41.19
C ASP A 72 -5.19 14.94 -39.79
N THR A 73 -5.78 14.01 -39.01
CA THR A 73 -6.31 14.30 -37.66
C THR A 73 -5.25 13.99 -36.58
N PRO A 74 -4.77 14.99 -35.83
CA PRO A 74 -3.84 14.77 -34.73
C PRO A 74 -4.56 14.26 -33.48
N ILE A 75 -3.99 13.26 -32.81
CA ILE A 75 -4.30 12.92 -31.41
C ILE A 75 -3.27 13.63 -30.55
N THR A 76 -3.71 14.39 -29.56
CA THR A 76 -2.84 15.18 -28.69
C THR A 76 -2.63 14.52 -27.33
N ASP A 77 -1.55 14.89 -26.64
CA ASP A 77 -1.29 14.42 -25.27
C ASP A 77 -2.40 14.84 -24.29
N THR A 78 -2.99 16.03 -24.51
CA THR A 78 -4.13 16.52 -23.72
C THR A 78 -5.33 15.59 -23.84
N GLU A 79 -5.72 15.24 -25.07
CA GLU A 79 -6.84 14.32 -25.32
C GLU A 79 -6.58 12.95 -24.67
N LEU A 80 -5.35 12.44 -24.80
CA LEU A 80 -4.97 11.16 -24.19
C LEU A 80 -5.06 11.22 -22.65
N THR A 81 -4.59 12.31 -22.05
CA THR A 81 -4.60 12.53 -20.60
C THR A 81 -6.02 12.72 -20.06
N GLU A 82 -6.88 13.44 -20.77
CA GLU A 82 -8.30 13.61 -20.42
C GLU A 82 -9.04 12.27 -20.45
N GLN A 83 -8.86 11.49 -21.52
CA GLN A 83 -9.44 10.15 -21.64
C GLN A 83 -8.90 9.19 -20.56
N ALA A 84 -7.63 9.33 -20.18
CA ALA A 84 -6.98 8.52 -19.15
C ALA A 84 -7.12 9.08 -17.73
N ALA A 85 -7.78 10.23 -17.51
CA ALA A 85 -7.72 10.98 -16.25
C ALA A 85 -8.10 10.13 -15.02
N ASN A 86 -9.17 9.35 -15.13
CA ASN A 86 -9.61 8.45 -14.08
C ASN A 86 -8.61 7.32 -13.78
N GLN A 87 -7.97 6.76 -14.81
CA GLN A 87 -6.94 5.73 -14.65
C GLN A 87 -5.68 6.32 -13.99
N LEU A 88 -5.21 7.47 -14.47
CA LEU A 88 -4.07 8.18 -13.92
C LEU A 88 -4.30 8.60 -12.47
N GLN A 89 -5.51 9.04 -12.12
CA GLN A 89 -5.84 9.39 -10.74
C GLN A 89 -5.82 8.18 -9.82
N ARG A 90 -6.33 7.02 -10.26
CA ARG A 90 -6.21 5.77 -9.50
C ARG A 90 -4.75 5.40 -9.25
N LEU A 91 -3.88 5.56 -10.25
CA LEU A 91 -2.45 5.31 -10.09
C LEU A 91 -1.79 6.27 -9.09
N LYS A 92 -2.14 7.56 -9.12
CA LYS A 92 -1.66 8.54 -8.12
C LYS A 92 -2.11 8.17 -6.69
N SER A 93 -3.35 7.72 -6.52
CA SER A 93 -3.83 7.23 -5.22
C SER A 93 -3.08 5.99 -4.75
N GLN A 94 -2.85 5.02 -5.65
CA GLN A 94 -2.05 3.83 -5.33
C GLN A 94 -0.61 4.19 -4.96
N GLU A 95 0.01 5.10 -5.71
CA GLU A 95 1.35 5.60 -5.42
C GLU A 95 1.41 6.25 -4.04
N TYR A 96 0.44 7.10 -3.72
CA TYR A 96 0.32 7.73 -2.40
C TYR A 96 0.16 6.69 -1.29
N ASP A 97 -0.70 5.70 -1.46
CA ASP A 97 -0.92 4.66 -0.45
C ASP A 97 0.35 3.83 -0.17
N ILE A 98 1.11 3.52 -1.23
CA ILE A 98 2.42 2.86 -1.11
C ILE A 98 3.39 3.76 -0.35
N LYS A 99 3.55 5.03 -0.78
CA LYS A 99 4.44 6.01 -0.15
C LYS A 99 4.09 6.21 1.32
N ARG A 100 2.80 6.32 1.64
CA ARG A 100 2.31 6.49 3.01
C ARG A 100 2.66 5.28 3.87
N ARG A 101 2.42 4.05 3.38
CA ARG A 101 2.78 2.83 4.13
C ARG A 101 4.28 2.77 4.43
N VAL A 102 5.12 2.99 3.42
CA VAL A 102 6.57 3.00 3.57
C VAL A 102 7.03 4.11 4.53
N LEU A 103 6.42 5.28 4.45
CA LEU A 103 6.71 6.40 5.35
C LEU A 103 6.40 6.03 6.81
N GLU A 104 5.27 5.40 7.09
CA GLU A 104 4.90 4.94 8.44
C GLU A 104 5.90 3.92 9.01
N ASP A 105 6.39 2.99 8.18
CA ASP A 105 7.41 2.02 8.57
C ASP A 105 8.75 2.71 8.87
N LEU A 106 9.15 3.67 8.03
CA LEU A 106 10.38 4.44 8.23
C LEU A 106 10.32 5.32 9.49
N ILE A 107 9.18 5.97 9.75
CA ILE A 107 8.96 6.72 10.99
C ILE A 107 9.17 5.79 12.19
N THR A 108 8.53 4.62 12.17
CA THR A 108 8.65 3.62 13.24
C THR A 108 10.09 3.20 13.48
N LYS A 109 10.81 2.83 12.41
CA LYS A 109 12.23 2.48 12.48
C LYS A 109 13.08 3.62 13.06
N LYS A 110 12.90 4.84 12.56
CA LYS A 110 13.66 6.01 13.00
C LYS A 110 13.41 6.38 14.46
N LEU A 111 12.18 6.21 14.95
CA LEU A 111 11.83 6.44 16.35
C LEU A 111 12.56 5.46 17.28
N ILE A 112 12.56 4.17 16.93
CA ILE A 112 13.27 3.14 17.69
C ILE A 112 14.78 3.39 17.66
N GLU A 113 15.37 3.63 16.48
CA GLU A 113 16.80 3.95 16.33
C GLU A 113 17.20 5.16 17.18
N LYS A 114 16.38 6.21 17.15
CA LYS A 114 16.61 7.44 17.92
C LYS A 114 16.55 7.20 19.43
N GLU A 115 15.58 6.43 19.91
CA GLU A 115 15.46 6.12 21.34
C GLU A 115 16.60 5.19 21.81
N ALA A 116 16.97 4.19 21.01
CA ALA A 116 18.09 3.30 21.30
C ALA A 116 19.41 4.09 21.40
N ALA A 117 19.67 4.97 20.42
CA ALA A 117 20.82 5.86 20.44
C ALA A 117 20.81 6.83 21.63
N ALA A 118 19.65 7.39 21.97
CA ALA A 118 19.51 8.28 23.13
C ALA A 118 19.83 7.59 24.47
N ARG A 119 19.66 6.25 24.54
CA ARG A 119 19.96 5.43 25.71
C ARG A 119 21.32 4.73 25.64
N GLY A 120 22.05 4.86 24.53
CA GLY A 120 23.35 4.21 24.33
C GLY A 120 23.27 2.68 24.28
N ILE A 121 22.14 2.11 23.86
CA ILE A 121 21.93 0.65 23.75
C ILE A 121 21.59 0.26 22.31
N SER A 122 21.68 -1.03 21.99
CA SER A 122 21.23 -1.55 20.70
C SER A 122 19.70 -1.55 20.59
N VAL A 123 19.19 -1.60 19.36
CA VAL A 123 17.75 -1.73 19.09
C VAL A 123 17.17 -3.01 19.71
N ASP A 124 17.92 -4.11 19.68
CA ASP A 124 17.47 -5.39 20.23
C ASP A 124 17.39 -5.34 21.76
N GLU A 125 18.36 -4.70 22.43
CA GLU A 125 18.30 -4.46 23.87
C GLU A 125 17.13 -3.55 24.25
N LEU A 126 16.89 -2.49 23.47
CA LEU A 126 15.73 -1.63 23.69
C LEU A 126 14.42 -2.42 23.58
N ASN A 127 14.28 -3.24 22.54
CA ASN A 127 13.10 -4.08 22.33
C ASN A 127 12.90 -5.06 23.51
N LYS A 128 13.96 -5.72 23.97
CA LYS A 128 13.88 -6.61 25.13
C LYS A 128 13.46 -5.86 26.40
N ALA A 129 14.05 -4.69 26.65
CA ALA A 129 13.80 -3.93 27.87
C ALA A 129 12.43 -3.23 27.89
N GLU A 130 11.95 -2.73 26.76
CA GLU A 130 10.73 -1.90 26.69
C GLU A 130 9.49 -2.66 26.22
N ILE A 131 9.69 -3.76 25.49
CA ILE A 131 8.61 -4.55 24.92
C ILE A 131 8.50 -5.90 25.61
N GLU A 132 9.53 -6.74 25.54
CA GLU A 132 9.45 -8.11 26.06
C GLU A 132 9.35 -8.15 27.58
N ALA A 133 10.21 -7.40 28.27
CA ALA A 133 10.24 -7.36 29.74
C ALA A 133 9.04 -6.63 30.35
N LYS A 134 8.39 -5.75 29.59
CA LYS A 134 7.20 -4.99 30.03
C LYS A 134 5.89 -5.59 29.53
N ALA A 135 5.93 -6.64 28.72
CA ALA A 135 4.73 -7.37 28.34
C ALA A 135 4.13 -8.06 29.58
N PRO A 136 2.82 -7.88 29.87
CA PRO A 136 2.19 -8.56 31.00
C PRO A 136 2.35 -10.08 30.91
N ALA A 137 2.66 -10.71 32.04
CA ALA A 137 2.72 -12.16 32.14
C ALA A 137 1.35 -12.79 31.83
N VAL A 138 1.37 -13.97 31.20
CA VAL A 138 0.17 -14.77 30.94
C VAL A 138 -0.15 -15.59 32.17
N THR A 139 -1.36 -15.46 32.69
CA THR A 139 -1.82 -16.20 33.87
C THR A 139 -2.39 -17.57 33.51
N ASP A 140 -2.42 -18.50 34.46
CA ASP A 140 -2.99 -19.82 34.25
C ASP A 140 -4.51 -19.76 34.03
N GLU A 141 -5.19 -18.82 34.71
CA GLU A 141 -6.62 -18.56 34.56
C GLU A 141 -6.98 -18.08 33.14
N GLU A 142 -6.16 -17.20 32.56
CA GLU A 142 -6.35 -16.74 31.18
C GLU A 142 -6.16 -17.89 30.19
N LYS A 143 -5.12 -18.71 30.37
CA LYS A 143 -4.88 -19.88 29.53
C LYS A 143 -6.06 -20.84 29.58
N LYS A 144 -6.61 -21.06 30.78
CA LYS A 144 -7.76 -21.95 30.98
C LYS A 144 -9.01 -21.40 30.30
N THR A 145 -9.26 -20.11 30.45
CA THR A 145 -10.39 -19.43 29.79
C THR A 145 -10.32 -19.59 28.27
N VAL A 146 -9.14 -19.39 27.68
CA VAL A 146 -8.94 -19.56 26.23
C VAL A 146 -9.10 -21.02 25.81
N TYR A 147 -8.62 -21.97 26.63
CA TYR A 147 -8.80 -23.41 26.38
C TYR A 147 -10.28 -23.78 26.36
N GLU A 148 -11.03 -23.40 27.39
CA GLU A 148 -12.47 -23.67 27.52
C GLU A 148 -13.26 -23.07 26.35
N ALA A 149 -12.95 -21.83 25.96
CA ALA A 149 -13.59 -21.16 24.83
C ALA A 149 -13.31 -21.84 23.46
N ASN A 150 -12.22 -22.59 23.34
CA ASN A 150 -11.77 -23.19 22.09
C ASN A 150 -11.66 -24.72 22.14
N LYS A 151 -12.22 -25.37 23.16
CA LYS A 151 -12.04 -26.81 23.43
C LYS A 151 -12.33 -27.71 22.23
N ALA A 152 -13.38 -27.38 21.46
CA ALA A 152 -13.75 -28.11 20.25
C ALA A 152 -12.65 -28.14 19.17
N ARG A 153 -11.72 -27.17 19.16
CA ARG A 153 -10.61 -27.09 18.20
C ARG A 153 -9.43 -27.98 18.58
N PHE A 154 -9.36 -28.43 19.83
CA PHE A 154 -8.19 -29.13 20.36
C PHE A 154 -8.35 -30.66 20.43
N GLY A 155 -9.57 -31.18 20.22
CA GLY A 155 -9.86 -32.61 20.21
C GLY A 155 -9.43 -33.28 21.52
N ASP A 156 -8.83 -34.47 21.41
CA ASP A 156 -8.41 -35.30 22.55
C ASP A 156 -7.02 -34.93 23.12
N LYS A 157 -6.45 -33.78 22.73
CA LYS A 157 -5.15 -33.35 23.24
C LYS A 157 -5.24 -33.03 24.74
N PRO A 158 -4.24 -33.42 25.56
CA PRO A 158 -4.21 -33.08 26.97
C PRO A 158 -4.25 -31.56 27.18
N GLU A 159 -5.09 -31.11 28.12
CA GLU A 159 -5.27 -29.68 28.42
C GLU A 159 -3.95 -28.98 28.74
N ALA A 160 -3.13 -29.58 29.62
CA ALA A 160 -1.83 -29.04 30.01
C ALA A 160 -0.89 -28.84 28.82
N ASP A 161 -0.89 -29.78 27.87
CA ASP A 161 -0.06 -29.68 26.66
C ASP A 161 -0.54 -28.56 25.74
N VAL A 162 -1.86 -28.44 25.54
CA VAL A 162 -2.46 -27.37 24.72
C VAL A 162 -2.19 -26.00 25.34
N MET A 163 -2.38 -25.87 26.65
CA MET A 163 -2.14 -24.62 27.37
C MET A 163 -0.69 -24.17 27.23
N LYS A 164 0.28 -25.08 27.42
CA LYS A 164 1.71 -24.76 27.39
C LYS A 164 2.26 -24.53 25.98
N THR A 165 1.84 -25.32 25.00
CA THR A 165 2.48 -25.33 23.67
C THR A 165 1.76 -24.48 22.63
N MET A 166 0.47 -24.19 22.83
CA MET A 166 -0.34 -23.44 21.87
C MET A 166 -0.87 -22.14 22.45
N ILE A 167 -1.52 -22.20 23.61
CA ILE A 167 -2.21 -21.02 24.16
C ILE A 167 -1.23 -20.03 24.77
N GLU A 168 -0.30 -20.48 25.62
CA GLU A 168 0.68 -19.61 26.28
C GLU A 168 1.54 -18.83 25.28
N PRO A 169 2.16 -19.44 24.25
CA PRO A 169 2.96 -18.70 23.29
C PRO A 169 2.13 -17.69 22.48
N SER A 170 0.89 -18.06 22.13
CA SER A 170 -0.04 -17.18 21.41
C SER A 170 -0.40 -15.95 22.24
N LEU A 171 -0.81 -16.16 23.50
CA LEU A 171 -1.11 -15.07 24.43
C LEU A 171 0.12 -14.20 24.70
N LYS A 172 1.29 -14.81 24.90
CA LYS A 172 2.55 -14.08 25.09
C LYS A 172 2.86 -13.20 23.88
N GLN A 173 2.74 -13.74 22.67
CA GLN A 173 2.97 -12.97 21.45
C GLN A 173 1.97 -11.82 21.29
N GLN A 174 0.70 -12.04 21.65
CA GLN A 174 -0.32 -11.00 21.67
C GLN A 174 0.07 -9.86 22.63
N ARG A 175 0.49 -10.18 23.86
CA ARG A 175 0.91 -9.18 24.86
C ARG A 175 2.15 -8.40 24.40
N ILE A 176 3.12 -9.07 23.80
CA ILE A 176 4.30 -8.43 23.19
C ILE A 176 3.90 -7.46 22.08
N ASN A 177 2.98 -7.86 21.19
CA ASN A 177 2.51 -7.00 20.10
C ASN A 177 1.74 -5.78 20.62
N GLN A 178 0.92 -5.97 21.66
CA GLN A 178 0.20 -4.87 22.34
C GLN A 178 1.20 -3.87 22.96
N ARG A 179 2.15 -4.37 23.77
CA ARG A 179 3.17 -3.52 24.39
C ARG A 179 4.03 -2.79 23.36
N ARG A 180 4.39 -3.44 22.24
CA ARG A 180 5.08 -2.79 21.12
C ARG A 180 4.27 -1.63 20.55
N THR A 181 2.97 -1.83 20.35
CA THR A 181 2.08 -0.79 19.79
C THR A 181 2.00 0.41 20.72
N GLU A 182 1.84 0.18 22.01
CA GLU A 182 1.82 1.22 23.04
C GLU A 182 3.15 1.98 23.10
N PHE A 183 4.28 1.26 23.14
CA PHE A 183 5.61 1.87 23.15
C PHE A 183 5.85 2.75 21.92
N LEU A 184 5.45 2.30 20.72
CA LEU A 184 5.54 3.11 19.51
C LEU A 184 4.65 4.37 19.57
N SER A 185 3.46 4.26 20.17
CA SER A 185 2.58 5.41 20.40
C SER A 185 3.24 6.43 21.34
N GLU A 186 3.84 5.97 22.44
CA GLU A 186 4.61 6.79 23.37
C GLU A 186 5.77 7.51 22.67
N LEU A 187 6.55 6.79 21.85
CA LEU A 187 7.65 7.38 21.07
C LEU A 187 7.16 8.42 20.06
N ARG A 188 6.04 8.17 19.37
CA ARG A 188 5.43 9.14 18.45
C ARG A 188 5.00 10.41 19.17
N ALA A 189 4.34 10.26 20.33
CA ALA A 189 3.91 11.38 21.15
C ALA A 189 5.09 12.21 21.65
N LYS A 190 6.16 11.55 22.14
CA LYS A 190 7.39 12.19 22.59
C LYS A 190 8.14 12.93 21.48
N ALA A 191 8.14 12.36 20.27
CA ALA A 191 8.92 12.90 19.14
C ALA A 191 8.20 13.97 18.31
N GLN A 192 6.90 14.23 18.54
CA GLN A 192 6.10 15.20 17.78
C GLN A 192 6.20 15.01 16.26
N VAL A 193 5.94 13.80 15.79
CA VAL A 193 6.05 13.44 14.37
C VAL A 193 5.08 14.29 13.53
N LYS A 194 5.62 14.98 12.52
CA LYS A 194 4.85 15.74 11.51
C LYS A 194 4.95 15.03 10.16
N VAL A 195 3.81 14.66 9.59
CA VAL A 195 3.72 14.03 8.27
C VAL A 195 3.40 15.11 7.23
N LEU A 196 4.30 15.28 6.26
CA LEU A 196 4.18 16.28 5.20
C LEU A 196 3.88 15.65 3.83
N LEU A 197 3.53 14.37 3.80
CA LEU A 197 3.16 13.68 2.57
C LEU A 197 1.77 14.16 2.13
N GLU A 198 1.70 14.79 0.96
CA GLU A 198 0.45 15.35 0.46
C GLU A 198 -0.41 14.29 -0.26
N PRO A 199 -1.72 14.21 0.06
CA PRO A 199 -2.63 13.33 -0.64
C PRO A 199 -2.91 13.85 -2.06
N PRO A 200 -3.13 12.96 -3.04
CA PRO A 200 -3.48 13.36 -4.39
C PRO A 200 -4.86 14.04 -4.38
N ARG A 201 -4.91 15.25 -4.94
CA ARG A 201 -6.14 16.06 -5.06
C ARG A 201 -6.61 16.07 -6.51
N ILE A 202 -7.91 16.24 -6.69
CA ILE A 202 -8.53 16.48 -7.99
C ILE A 202 -9.01 17.93 -7.97
N THR A 203 -8.59 18.71 -8.96
CA THR A 203 -9.20 20.01 -9.22
C THR A 203 -10.51 19.76 -9.94
N VAL A 204 -11.62 20.11 -9.31
CA VAL A 204 -12.95 20.07 -9.94
C VAL A 204 -13.25 21.48 -10.38
N ASP A 205 -13.40 21.69 -11.69
CA ASP A 205 -13.90 22.96 -12.21
C ASP A 205 -15.41 23.05 -11.93
N VAL A 206 -15.81 24.07 -11.20
CA VAL A 206 -17.22 24.33 -10.85
C VAL A 206 -17.87 25.33 -11.81
N GLY A 207 -17.14 25.89 -12.78
CA GLY A 207 -17.68 26.77 -13.82
C GLY A 207 -18.58 27.88 -13.27
N SER A 208 -19.82 27.96 -13.76
CA SER A 208 -20.86 28.90 -13.31
C SER A 208 -21.80 28.31 -12.24
N ALA A 209 -21.42 27.20 -11.59
CA ALA A 209 -22.25 26.57 -10.56
C ALA A 209 -22.51 27.52 -9.39
N ALA A 210 -23.66 27.35 -8.73
CA ALA A 210 -24.00 28.13 -7.55
C ALA A 210 -23.03 27.82 -6.40
N VAL A 211 -22.25 28.82 -5.99
CA VAL A 211 -21.28 28.69 -4.90
C VAL A 211 -21.86 29.30 -3.62
N LYS A 212 -21.71 28.59 -2.50
CA LYS A 212 -22.03 29.09 -1.16
C LYS A 212 -20.78 29.08 -0.28
N GLY A 213 -20.41 30.25 0.23
CA GLY A 213 -19.25 30.43 1.12
C GLY A 213 -18.14 31.29 0.51
N PRO A 214 -17.05 31.52 1.27
CA PRO A 214 -15.91 32.29 0.80
C PRO A 214 -15.13 31.52 -0.26
N LYS A 215 -14.58 32.24 -1.26
CA LYS A 215 -13.76 31.64 -2.34
C LYS A 215 -12.52 30.92 -1.82
N ASP A 216 -11.96 31.38 -0.70
CA ASP A 216 -10.72 30.86 -0.11
C ASP A 216 -10.98 29.88 1.05
N ALA A 217 -12.11 29.17 1.02
CA ALA A 217 -12.42 28.16 2.04
C ALA A 217 -11.36 27.03 2.05
N PRO A 218 -10.91 26.57 3.23
CA PRO A 218 -9.90 25.49 3.32
C PRO A 218 -10.42 24.12 2.83
N VAL A 219 -11.75 23.97 2.73
CA VAL A 219 -12.42 22.77 2.24
C VAL A 219 -13.55 23.19 1.31
N THR A 220 -13.58 22.61 0.10
CA THR A 220 -14.63 22.79 -0.89
C THR A 220 -15.35 21.46 -1.09
N ILE A 221 -16.68 21.47 -0.95
CA ILE A 221 -17.54 20.31 -1.24
C ILE A 221 -18.28 20.61 -2.53
N VAL A 222 -18.20 19.69 -3.50
CA VAL A 222 -18.95 19.77 -4.76
C VAL A 222 -20.01 18.68 -4.74
N GLU A 223 -21.28 19.08 -4.83
CA GLU A 223 -22.41 18.15 -4.93
C GLU A 223 -22.82 18.01 -6.40
N PHE A 224 -22.95 16.77 -6.87
CA PHE A 224 -23.51 16.44 -8.17
C PHE A 224 -24.90 15.84 -7.96
N SER A 225 -25.95 16.59 -8.27
CA SER A 225 -27.33 16.08 -8.26
C SER A 225 -27.74 15.70 -9.68
N ASP A 226 -27.84 14.40 -9.95
CA ASP A 226 -28.46 13.89 -11.18
C ASP A 226 -29.95 13.66 -10.90
N TYR A 227 -30.82 14.49 -11.50
CA TYR A 227 -32.27 14.33 -11.42
C TYR A 227 -32.74 13.68 -12.72
N GLN A 228 -33.34 12.49 -12.61
CA GLN A 228 -34.10 11.85 -13.70
C GLN A 228 -35.55 12.31 -13.69
#